data_AF-X1GQ89-F1
#
_entry.id   AF-X1GQ89-F1
#
_cell.length_a   1.000
_cell.length_b   1.000
_cell.length_c   1.000
_cell.angle_alpha   90.00
_cell.angle_beta   90.00
_cell.angle_gamma   90.00
#
_symmetry.space_group_name_H-M   'P 1'
#
loop_
_entity.id
_entity.type
_entity.pdbx_description
1 polymer ?
#
loop_
_entity_poly.entity_id
_entity_poly.type
_entity_poly.pdbx_seq_one_letter_code
_entity_poly.pdbx_strand_id
1 'polypeptide(L)' 'VMEFEDEFDMSIPDEEAEKIQTIGAAIDYIVKIAKTKNQ' A
#
# COMPACT_ATOMS: atom_id res chain seq x y z
N VAL A 1 -5.80 4.49 3.88
CA VAL A 1 -4.71 4.29 2.89
C VAL A 1 -3.85 5.54 2.81
N MET A 2 -4.46 6.73 2.71
CA MET A 2 -3.76 8.03 2.77
C MET A 2 -2.74 8.17 3.92
N GLU A 3 -3.05 7.80 5.17
CA GLU A 3 -2.05 7.84 6.26
C GLU A 3 -0.89 6.84 6.06
N PHE A 4 -1.12 5.70 5.41
CA PHE A 4 -0.06 4.75 5.09
C PHE A 4 0.83 5.26 3.94
N GLU A 5 0.27 6.03 3.01
CA GLU A 5 1.03 6.67 1.94
C GLU A 5 2.06 7.65 2.48
N ASP A 6 1.65 8.49 3.44
CA ASP A 6 2.55 9.42 4.12
C ASP A 6 3.60 8.71 4.99
N GLU A 7 3.18 7.71 5.80
CA GLU A 7 4.09 7.00 6.71
C GLU A 7 5.14 6.16 5.97
N PHE A 8 4.78 5.54 4.85
CA PHE A 8 5.67 4.69 4.06
C PHE A 8 6.30 5.43 2.86
N ASP A 9 6.10 6.74 2.75
CA ASP A 9 6.58 7.60 1.66
C ASP A 9 6.30 6.93 0.29
N MET A 10 5.05 6.48 0.13
CA MET A 10 4.57 5.72 -1.01
C MET A 10 3.30 6.34 -1.58
N SER A 11 3.06 6.17 -2.87
CA SER A 11 1.79 6.56 -3.50
C SER A 11 1.03 5.31 -3.91
N ILE A 12 -0.21 5.19 -3.47
CA ILE A 12 -1.12 4.11 -3.83
C ILE A 12 -2.14 4.70 -4.81
N PRO A 13 -2.31 4.15 -6.01
CA PRO A 13 -3.34 4.64 -6.93
C PRO A 13 -4.73 4.51 -6.32
N ASP A 14 -5.60 5.49 -6.57
CA ASP A 14 -6.98 5.50 -6.04
C ASP A 14 -7.74 4.20 -6.39
N GLU A 15 -7.57 3.68 -7.61
CA GLU A 15 -8.20 2.41 -8.05
C GLU A 15 -7.75 1.19 -7.23
N GLU A 16 -6.54 1.23 -6.66
CA GLU A 16 -6.04 0.17 -5.78
C GLU A 16 -6.44 0.45 -4.32
N ALA A 17 -6.40 1.70 -3.90
CA ALA A 17 -6.89 2.15 -2.60
C ALA A 17 -8.36 1.77 -2.38
N GLU A 18 -9.23 1.91 -3.39
CA GLU A 18 -10.64 1.49 -3.36
C GLU A 18 -10.83 -0.02 -3.20
N LYS A 19 -9.88 -0.84 -3.67
CA LYS A 19 -9.89 -2.30 -3.51
C LYS A 19 -9.40 -2.73 -2.13
N ILE A 20 -8.63 -1.88 -1.45
CA ILE A 20 -8.14 -2.12 -0.10
C ILE A 20 -9.25 -1.79 0.91
N GLN A 21 -10.08 -2.79 1.18
CA GLN A 21 -11.21 -2.65 2.11
C GLN A 21 -10.90 -3.11 3.54
N THR A 22 -9.79 -3.83 3.73
CA THR A 22 -9.39 -4.37 5.03
C THR A 22 -7.96 -3.99 5.35
N ILE A 23 -7.64 -3.97 6.65
CA ILE A 23 -6.27 -3.70 7.12
C ILE A 23 -5.30 -4.77 6.59
N GLY A 24 -5.73 -6.03 6.50
CA GLY A 24 -4.92 -7.10 5.92
C GLY A 24 -4.54 -6.84 4.47
N ALA A 25 -5.51 -6.42 3.64
CA ALA A 25 -5.24 -6.07 2.24
C ALA A 25 -4.27 -4.88 2.11
N ALA A 26 -4.35 -3.90 3.02
CA ALA A 26 -3.42 -2.77 3.04
C ALA A 26 -1.99 -3.23 3.33
N ILE A 27 -1.82 -4.08 4.35
CA ILE A 27 -0.52 -4.64 4.73
C ILE A 27 0.06 -5.47 3.58
N ASP A 28 -0.74 -6.35 2.98
CA ASP A 28 -0.30 -7.19 1.87
C ASP A 28 0.19 -6.36 0.68
N TYR A 29 -0.50 -5.25 0.38
CA TYR A 29 -0.10 -4.31 -0.66
C TYR A 29 1.25 -3.65 -0.36
N ILE A 30 1.41 -3.11 0.85
CA ILE A 30 2.65 -2.46 1.30
C ILE A 30 3.82 -3.44 1.25
N VAL A 31 3.65 -4.67 1.76
CA VAL A 31 4.67 -5.71 1.75
C VAL A 31 5.06 -6.10 0.32
N LYS A 32 4.09 -6.20 -0.59
CA LYS A 32 4.35 -6.49 -2.00
C LYS A 32 5.21 -5.40 -2.64
N ILE A 33 4.85 -4.13 -2.46
CA ILE A 33 5.60 -2.98 -2.99
C ILE A 33 7.03 -2.96 -2.40
N ALA A 34 7.15 -3.13 -1.08
CA ALA A 34 8.42 -3.13 -0.37
C ALA A 34 9.36 -4.27 -0.84
N LYS A 35 8.82 -5.46 -1.12
CA LYS A 35 9.59 -6.57 -1.72
C LYS A 35 10.12 -6.23 -3.11
N THR A 36 9.37 -5.47 -3.90
CA THR A 36 9.72 -5.16 -5.29
C THR A 36 10.79 -4.06 -5.38
N LYS A 37 10.89 -3.17 -4.38
CA LYS A 37 11.96 -2.15 -4.29
C LYS A 37 13.33 -2.71 -3.87
N ASN A 38 13.39 -3.90 -3.29
CA ASN A 38 14.61 -4.51 -2.74
C ASN A 38 15.22 -5.61 -3.63
N GLN A 39 14.81 -5.69 -4.90
CA GLN A 39 15.32 -6.66 -5.88
C GLN A 39 15.87 -5.91 -7.11
#